data_AF-A0A2P2I5G9-F1
#
_entry.id   AF-A0A2P2I5G9-F1
#
_cell.length_a   1.000
_cell.length_b   1.000
_cell.length_c   1.000
_cell.angle_alpha   90.00
_cell.angle_beta   90.00
_cell.angle_gamma   90.00
#
_symmetry.space_group_name_H-M   'P 1'
#
loop_
_entity.id
_entity.type
_entity.pdbx_description
1 polymer ?
#
loop_
_entity_poly.entity_id
_entity_poly.type
_entity_poly.pdbx_seq_one_letter_code
_entity_poly.pdbx_strand_id
1 'polypeptide(L)'
;LEVSGGKMENLKEYKYINKEFFRNYRGVKKNVWKGRIDGDDLDSLRWHQTIQIIDLEENLENLKFKNAICFIGFSSDEGVERNKGNVGAAEGPNAIRREMCNFPKTREDITLYDAGNIFCID
;
A
#
# COMPACT_ATOMS: atom_id res chain seq x y z
N LEU A 1 18.27 -32.47 11.81
CA LEU A 1 18.74 -31.37 12.67
C LEU A 1 17.56 -30.44 12.87
N GLU A 2 16.80 -30.72 13.93
CA GLU A 2 15.69 -29.89 14.39
C GLU A 2 16.27 -28.56 14.88
N VAL A 3 15.71 -27.45 14.40
CA VAL A 3 15.85 -26.18 15.11
C VAL A 3 14.70 -26.15 16.11
N SER A 4 15.10 -26.31 17.36
CA SER A 4 14.29 -26.38 18.57
C SER A 4 13.39 -25.16 18.75
N GLY A 5 12.23 -25.42 19.35
CA GLY A 5 11.20 -24.44 19.65
C GLY A 5 11.71 -23.18 20.35
N GLY A 6 11.73 -22.08 19.61
CA GLY A 6 11.73 -20.74 20.18
C GLY A 6 10.37 -20.47 20.80
N LYS A 7 10.33 -20.29 22.12
CA LYS A 7 9.14 -20.02 22.92
C LYS A 7 8.26 -18.91 22.32
N MET A 8 6.98 -19.24 22.22
CA MET A 8 5.83 -18.40 21.87
C MET A 8 5.52 -17.32 22.94
N GLU A 9 6.52 -16.87 23.71
CA GLU A 9 6.36 -16.03 24.90
C GLU A 9 6.36 -14.52 24.61
N ASN A 10 6.59 -14.07 23.36
CA ASN A 10 6.79 -12.64 23.06
C ASN A 10 5.83 -11.98 22.06
N LEU A 11 4.63 -12.55 21.85
CA LEU A 11 3.61 -11.95 20.98
C LEU A 11 3.11 -10.58 21.49
N LYS A 12 3.13 -10.33 22.80
CA LYS A 12 2.75 -9.02 23.36
C LYS A 12 3.80 -7.95 23.03
N GLU A 13 5.09 -8.25 23.14
CA GLU A 13 6.17 -7.31 22.84
C GLU A 13 6.19 -6.93 21.34
N TYR A 14 6.00 -7.91 20.43
CA TYR A 14 5.81 -7.63 19.00
C TYR A 14 4.59 -6.74 18.71
N LYS A 15 3.48 -6.94 19.44
CA LYS A 15 2.26 -6.15 19.25
C LYS A 15 2.39 -4.70 19.75
N TYR A 16 3.25 -4.46 20.75
CA TYR A 16 3.60 -3.12 21.21
C TYR A 16 4.61 -2.43 20.29
N ILE A 17 5.61 -3.15 19.77
CA ILE A 17 6.53 -2.65 18.72
C ILE A 17 5.75 -2.22 17.48
N ASN A 18 4.70 -2.97 17.13
CA ASN A 18 3.87 -2.75 15.95
C ASN A 18 3.23 -1.34 15.97
N LYS A 19 2.66 -0.86 17.10
CA LYS A 19 1.99 0.45 17.12
C LYS A 19 2.92 1.65 16.91
N GLU A 20 4.10 1.66 17.55
CA GLU A 20 5.08 2.74 17.34
C GLU A 20 5.68 2.68 15.93
N PHE A 21 5.94 1.47 15.43
CA PHE A 21 6.44 1.26 14.08
C PHE A 21 5.46 1.77 13.02
N PHE A 22 4.16 1.56 13.22
CA PHE A 22 3.09 2.03 12.32
C PHE A 22 2.50 3.38 12.72
N ARG A 23 3.13 4.14 13.64
CA ARG A 23 2.60 5.45 14.10
C ARG A 23 2.31 6.41 12.93
N ASN A 24 3.13 6.32 11.88
CA ASN A 24 3.10 7.13 10.66
C ASN A 24 2.32 6.48 9.51
N TYR A 25 1.94 5.22 9.65
CA TYR A 25 1.32 4.44 8.60
C TYR A 25 -0.19 4.60 8.60
N ARG A 26 -0.80 4.72 7.43
CA ARG A 26 -2.25 4.62 7.26
C ARG A 26 -2.56 3.83 6.00
N GLY A 27 -3.45 2.84 6.11
CA GLY A 27 -4.01 2.14 4.96
C GLY A 27 -4.70 3.08 3.96
N VAL A 28 -4.77 2.68 2.69
CA VAL A 28 -5.38 3.52 1.65
C VAL A 28 -6.90 3.60 1.86
N LYS A 29 -7.47 4.80 1.69
CA LYS A 29 -8.93 4.95 1.76
C LYS A 29 -9.57 4.28 0.53
N LYS A 30 -10.71 3.60 0.74
CA LYS A 30 -11.45 2.86 -0.30
C LYS A 30 -11.79 3.70 -1.54
N ASN A 31 -11.91 5.01 -1.42
CA ASN A 31 -12.29 5.90 -2.51
C ASN A 31 -11.09 6.37 -3.37
N VAL A 32 -9.86 6.00 -3.04
CA VAL A 32 -8.67 6.37 -3.84
C VAL A 32 -8.64 5.60 -5.16
N TRP A 33 -8.94 4.30 -5.13
CA TRP A 33 -9.04 3.45 -6.31
C TRP A 33 -10.48 3.40 -6.80
N LYS A 34 -10.89 4.44 -7.52
CA LYS A 34 -12.22 4.51 -8.14
C LYS A 34 -12.10 5.10 -9.53
N GLY A 35 -12.57 4.34 -10.52
CA GLY A 35 -12.55 4.76 -11.92
C GLY A 35 -13.84 4.39 -12.65
N ARG A 36 -13.79 4.53 -13.98
CA ARG A 36 -14.86 4.09 -14.88
C ARG A 36 -14.85 2.56 -14.96
N ILE A 37 -16.03 1.94 -15.02
CA ILE A 37 -16.19 0.51 -15.24
C ILE A 37 -16.72 0.35 -16.67
N ASP A 38 -15.90 -0.25 -17.53
CA ASP A 38 -16.22 -0.47 -18.95
C ASP A 38 -16.81 -1.87 -19.21
N GLY A 39 -16.61 -2.80 -18.27
CA GLY A 39 -17.03 -4.20 -18.34
C GLY A 39 -16.34 -5.05 -17.26
N ASP A 40 -16.57 -6.35 -17.30
CA ASP A 40 -15.95 -7.36 -16.42
C ASP A 40 -15.09 -8.39 -17.18
N ASP A 41 -15.06 -8.32 -18.51
CA ASP A 41 -14.12 -9.07 -19.34
C ASP A 41 -12.70 -8.52 -19.24
N LEU A 42 -11.72 -9.35 -19.59
CA LEU A 42 -10.29 -9.05 -19.45
C LEU A 42 -9.85 -7.78 -20.19
N ASP A 43 -10.40 -7.51 -21.36
CA ASP A 43 -10.04 -6.33 -22.17
C ASP A 43 -10.66 -5.04 -21.59
N SER A 44 -11.73 -5.18 -20.82
CA SER A 44 -12.43 -4.09 -20.13
C SER A 44 -11.93 -3.82 -18.71
N LEU A 45 -11.22 -4.77 -18.07
CA LEU A 45 -10.73 -4.61 -16.71
C LEU A 45 -9.72 -3.47 -16.58
N ARG A 46 -9.87 -2.71 -15.50
CA ARG A 46 -8.99 -1.61 -15.10
C ARG A 46 -8.34 -1.87 -13.75
N TRP A 47 -7.22 -1.22 -13.47
CA TRP A 47 -6.46 -1.43 -12.24
C TRP A 47 -7.30 -1.24 -10.97
N HIS A 48 -8.15 -0.21 -10.94
CA HIS A 48 -9.04 0.03 -9.79
C HIS A 48 -10.01 -1.12 -9.49
N GLN A 49 -10.34 -1.96 -10.48
CA GLN A 49 -11.20 -3.14 -10.30
C GLN A 49 -10.44 -4.35 -9.74
N THR A 50 -9.11 -4.38 -9.85
CA THR A 50 -8.31 -5.59 -9.57
C THR A 50 -7.27 -5.42 -8.48
N ILE A 51 -6.92 -4.18 -8.14
CA ILE A 51 -5.96 -3.90 -7.07
C ILE A 51 -6.53 -4.30 -5.72
N GLN A 52 -5.69 -4.90 -4.89
CA GLN A 52 -6.05 -5.35 -3.55
C GLN A 52 -5.47 -4.39 -2.52
N ILE A 53 -6.33 -3.79 -1.70
CA ILE A 53 -5.88 -2.97 -0.57
C ILE A 53 -5.45 -3.92 0.55
N ILE A 54 -4.22 -3.76 1.02
CA ILE A 54 -3.68 -4.52 2.16
C ILE A 54 -3.36 -3.57 3.31
N ASP A 55 -3.52 -4.07 4.52
CA ASP A 55 -3.13 -3.36 5.73
C ASP A 55 -1.84 -3.98 6.29
N LEU A 56 -0.79 -3.18 6.42
CA LEU A 56 0.51 -3.66 6.91
C LEU A 56 0.49 -4.02 8.41
N GLU A 57 -0.54 -3.59 9.15
CA GLU A 57 -0.74 -3.98 10.56
C GLU A 57 -1.38 -5.38 10.70
N GLU A 58 -1.91 -5.95 9.61
CA GLU A 58 -2.57 -7.26 9.59
C GLU A 58 -1.62 -8.42 9.22
N ASN A 59 -2.11 -9.67 9.27
CA ASN A 59 -1.34 -10.83 8.84
C ASN A 59 -1.29 -10.91 7.30
N LEU A 60 -0.07 -10.87 6.74
CA LEU A 60 0.19 -10.87 5.30
C LEU A 60 0.59 -12.25 4.72
N GLU A 61 0.59 -13.32 5.50
CA GLU A 61 1.05 -14.66 5.09
C GLU A 61 0.30 -15.23 3.88
N ASN A 62 -0.96 -14.82 3.67
CA ASN A 62 -1.79 -15.30 2.58
C ASN A 62 -1.63 -14.51 1.26
N LEU A 63 -0.75 -13.50 1.23
CA LEU A 63 -0.51 -12.74 0.01
C LEU A 63 0.25 -13.55 -1.04
N LYS A 64 -0.14 -13.39 -2.30
CA LYS A 64 0.61 -13.93 -3.44
C LYS A 64 1.76 -13.00 -3.76
N PHE A 65 3.00 -13.43 -3.53
CA PHE A 65 4.20 -12.65 -3.84
C PHE A 65 4.78 -12.90 -5.23
N LYS A 66 4.45 -14.03 -5.87
CA LYS A 66 4.92 -14.32 -7.23
C LYS A 66 4.24 -13.37 -8.23
N ASN A 67 5.05 -12.69 -9.05
CA ASN A 67 4.59 -11.69 -10.03
C ASN A 67 3.68 -10.62 -9.42
N ALA A 68 4.02 -10.14 -8.23
CA ALA A 68 3.26 -9.10 -7.53
C ALA A 68 3.94 -7.73 -7.60
N ILE A 69 3.13 -6.68 -7.69
CA ILE A 69 3.55 -5.29 -7.51
C ILE A 69 2.76 -4.73 -6.33
N CYS A 70 3.45 -4.12 -5.38
CA CYS A 70 2.82 -3.46 -4.25
C CYS A 70 3.19 -1.97 -4.23
N PHE A 71 2.18 -1.10 -4.16
CA PHE A 71 2.38 0.33 -3.98
C PHE A 71 2.45 0.68 -2.50
N ILE A 72 3.40 1.55 -2.16
CA ILE A 72 3.45 2.25 -0.87
C ILE A 72 3.75 3.71 -1.16
N GLY A 73 3.01 4.62 -0.54
CA GLY A 73 3.21 6.05 -0.69
C GLY A 73 4.02 6.62 0.47
N PHE A 74 4.92 7.55 0.19
CA PHE A 74 5.55 8.38 1.21
C PHE A 74 5.01 9.80 1.07
N SER A 75 4.22 10.24 2.06
CA SER A 75 3.50 11.51 2.06
C SER A 75 4.22 12.50 2.99
N SER A 76 5.07 13.35 2.42
CA SER A 76 5.89 14.32 3.16
C SER A 76 6.14 15.58 2.34
N ASP A 77 6.03 16.73 2.99
CA ASP A 77 6.47 18.03 2.47
C ASP A 77 7.78 18.52 3.11
N GLU A 78 8.27 17.85 4.17
CA GLU A 78 9.45 18.27 4.94
C GLU A 78 10.69 18.53 4.09
N GLY A 79 10.98 17.61 3.16
CA GLY A 79 12.12 17.77 2.25
C GLY A 79 11.95 18.93 1.28
N VAL A 80 10.71 19.25 0.90
CA VAL A 80 10.40 20.36 0.01
C VAL A 80 10.51 21.69 0.77
N GLU A 81 9.92 21.76 1.96
CA GLU A 81 9.98 22.93 2.83
C GLU A 81 11.43 23.27 3.22
N ARG A 82 12.22 22.27 3.63
CA ARG A 82 13.64 22.44 3.96
C ARG A 82 14.44 23.04 2.80
N ASN A 83 14.07 22.72 1.57
CA ASN A 83 14.70 23.22 0.35
C ASN A 83 14.04 24.50 -0.19
N LYS A 84 13.13 25.13 0.58
CA LYS A 84 12.40 26.35 0.21
C LYS A 84 11.59 26.20 -1.08
N GLY A 85 11.12 24.99 -1.35
CA GLY A 85 10.23 24.69 -2.46
C GLY A 85 8.77 24.95 -2.11
N ASN A 86 7.88 24.70 -3.06
CA ASN A 86 6.43 24.78 -2.86
C ASN A 86 5.89 23.45 -2.36
N VAL A 87 5.27 23.44 -1.18
CA VAL A 87 4.64 22.26 -0.56
C VAL A 87 3.53 21.65 -1.43
N GLY A 88 3.20 20.38 -1.19
CA GLY A 88 2.19 19.61 -1.92
C GLY A 88 2.65 18.21 -2.36
N ALA A 89 3.94 17.88 -2.17
CA ALA A 89 4.48 16.55 -2.42
C ALA A 89 3.83 15.48 -1.53
N ALA A 90 3.38 15.86 -0.33
CA ALA A 90 2.62 14.96 0.56
C ALA A 90 1.31 14.43 -0.07
N GLU A 91 0.71 15.16 -1.02
CA GLU A 91 -0.50 14.71 -1.73
C GLU A 91 -0.20 13.80 -2.93
N GLY A 92 1.06 13.82 -3.39
CA GLY A 92 1.54 13.12 -4.58
C GLY A 92 1.16 11.64 -4.64
N PRO A 93 1.35 10.84 -3.57
CA PRO A 93 1.01 9.42 -3.62
C PRO A 93 -0.46 9.14 -3.93
N ASN A 94 -1.40 9.94 -3.41
CA ASN A 94 -2.81 9.74 -3.71
C ASN A 94 -3.18 10.32 -5.09
N ALA A 95 -2.53 11.40 -5.52
CA ALA A 95 -2.71 11.94 -6.87
C ALA A 95 -2.29 10.93 -7.94
N ILE A 96 -1.12 10.32 -7.81
CA ILE A 96 -0.61 9.31 -8.75
C ILE A 96 -1.56 8.11 -8.82
N ARG A 97 -2.06 7.61 -7.68
CA ARG A 97 -3.06 6.52 -7.67
C ARG A 97 -4.33 6.86 -8.43
N ARG A 98 -4.86 8.08 -8.27
CA ARG A 98 -6.06 8.53 -9.00
C ARG A 98 -5.85 8.49 -10.50
N GLU A 99 -4.68 8.92 -10.99
CA GLU A 99 -4.36 8.86 -12.41
C GLU A 99 -4.19 7.41 -12.91
N MET A 100 -3.64 6.52 -12.08
CA MET A 100 -3.48 5.10 -12.43
C MET A 100 -4.77 4.28 -12.38
N CYS A 101 -5.87 4.79 -11.82
CA CYS A 101 -7.11 4.02 -11.63
C CYS A 101 -7.61 3.39 -12.92
N ASN A 102 -7.63 4.15 -14.02
CA ASN A 102 -8.19 3.74 -15.30
C ASN A 102 -7.17 3.03 -16.21
N PHE A 103 -6.00 2.65 -15.70
CA PHE A 103 -5.05 1.89 -16.51
C PHE A 103 -5.64 0.50 -16.83
N PRO A 104 -5.49 0.02 -18.07
CA PRO A 104 -5.97 -1.30 -18.45
C PRO A 104 -5.18 -2.39 -17.72
N LYS A 105 -5.87 -3.46 -17.32
CA LYS A 105 -5.21 -4.67 -16.85
C LYS A 105 -4.71 -5.48 -18.05
N THR A 106 -3.48 -5.21 -18.47
CA THR A 106 -2.89 -5.84 -19.67
C THR A 106 -2.28 -7.22 -19.41
N ARG A 107 -2.09 -7.60 -18.14
CA ARG A 107 -1.51 -8.89 -17.75
C ARG A 107 -2.32 -9.53 -16.63
N GLU A 108 -2.75 -10.76 -16.85
CA GLU A 108 -3.49 -11.55 -15.86
C GLU A 108 -2.62 -12.14 -14.78
N ASP A 109 -1.35 -12.40 -15.09
CA ASP A 109 -0.40 -13.06 -14.19
C ASP A 109 0.21 -12.11 -13.15
N ILE A 110 -0.15 -10.82 -13.20
CA ILE A 110 0.32 -9.81 -12.25
C ILE A 110 -0.75 -9.54 -11.20
N THR A 111 -0.36 -9.65 -9.92
CA THR A 111 -1.19 -9.21 -8.79
C THR A 111 -0.77 -7.81 -8.36
N LEU A 112 -1.75 -6.91 -8.20
CA LEU A 112 -1.51 -5.55 -7.73
C LEU A 112 -2.00 -5.43 -6.28
N TYR A 113 -1.14 -4.88 -5.43
CA TYR A 113 -1.47 -4.50 -4.06
C TYR A 113 -1.26 -3.00 -3.84
N ASP A 114 -2.01 -2.42 -2.91
CA ASP A 114 -1.72 -1.12 -2.34
C ASP A 114 -1.69 -1.23 -0.82
N ALA A 115 -0.52 -0.93 -0.26
CA ALA A 115 -0.30 -0.94 1.17
C ALA A 115 -0.68 0.40 1.84
N GLY A 116 -1.02 1.46 1.10
CA GLY A 116 -1.37 2.76 1.68
C GLY A 116 -0.20 3.73 1.76
N ASN A 117 -0.14 4.55 2.81
CA ASN A 117 0.80 5.66 2.90
C ASN A 117 1.53 5.70 4.25
N ILE A 118 2.78 6.12 4.21
CA ILE A 118 3.57 6.54 5.37
C ILE A 118 3.61 8.06 5.35
N PHE A 119 3.18 8.68 6.43
CA PHE A 119 3.18 10.13 6.62
C PHE A 119 4.42 10.57 7.39
N CYS A 120 5.01 11.69 7.00
CA CYS A 120 5.94 12.41 7.86
C CYS A 120 5.08 13.32 8.76
N ILE A 121 5.10 13.08 10.07
CA ILE A 121 4.27 13.78 11.07
C ILE A 121 5.12 14.57 12.07
N ASP A 122 6.38 14.82 11.72
CA ASP A 122 7.36 15.42 12.62
C ASP A 122 7.19 16.94 12.73
#